data_AF-A0A7R8WN58-F1
#
_entry.id   AF-A0A7R8WN58-F1
#
_cell.length_a   1.000
_cell.length_b   1.000
_cell.length_c   1.000
_cell.angle_alpha   90.00
_cell.angle_beta   90.00
_cell.angle_gamma   90.00
#
_symmetry.space_group_name_H-M   'P 1'
#
loop_
_entity.id
_entity.type
_entity.pdbx_description
1 polymer ?
#
loop_
_entity_poly.entity_id
_entity_poly.type
_entity_poly.pdbx_seq_one_letter_code
_entity_poly.pdbx_strand_id
1 'polypeptide(L)'
;MQLSFVRSFPFSSPRVKPREPVGLHRKILLVVGGQAPKAIRSVECYDFNEQKWFLAAEMPSRRCRAGVAVLAGKVYAVGGFNGSLRVRTVDVYDPSTDTWSTATGMDARRSTLGVAVMGGCIYAVGGFDGSQGLTTAERFDPETGIWTQISPMTTRRSSVACAVLGGILYAIGGYDGASRQCLSTVECYIPTENVWVPVPEMSATRSGAGVVAVGECLYVVGGDDGASNLSSVEVFDPKTNSWNLMPGSMSMGRSYAGVAVVDRPPQAAAGGKPDPRCCWHKVVSAIMSTSHHHRDHNSNRRTLHLAGKCALTTTIASVLCSFIAFVTNYWVVADRRFYGARFDKHGLWSHCFRSLPDPLDLRVETFFVGCRWIYDPFTTGYDEIRHILVPPFLAAVQTFFTLHLFFLLVAAIISAMIILCVHQHKQPKYIKVMIISLVISAFCGFIACIVFGIKGDDQNFGVNFNRNYLGWSFVLAVLGTIGSGIAAGLYGVEWKIIGRKTPARPHQQTKV
;
A
#
# COMPACT_ATOMS: atom_id res chain seq x y z
N MET A 1 -14.49 45.58 9.29
CA MET A 1 -14.37 46.70 10.25
C MET A 1 -13.82 46.11 11.55
N GLN A 2 -12.52 46.25 11.82
CA GLN A 2 -11.90 45.77 13.06
C GLN A 2 -11.94 46.92 14.08
N LEU A 3 -12.64 46.72 15.19
CA LEU A 3 -12.57 47.58 16.37
C LEU A 3 -11.79 46.83 17.44
N SER A 4 -10.54 47.25 17.66
CA SER A 4 -9.71 46.86 18.79
C SER A 4 -10.00 47.79 19.97
N PHE A 5 -10.50 47.25 21.08
CA PHE A 5 -10.54 47.95 22.35
C PHE A 5 -9.26 47.66 23.13
N VAL A 6 -8.40 48.66 23.32
CA VAL A 6 -7.33 48.64 24.32
C VAL A 6 -7.74 49.58 25.46
N ARG A 7 -7.96 49.02 26.65
CA ARG A 7 -8.11 49.80 27.89
C ARG A 7 -6.81 50.55 28.17
N SER A 8 -6.88 51.86 28.31
CA SER A 8 -5.77 52.70 28.78
C SER A 8 -5.69 52.68 30.31
N PHE A 9 -4.51 52.37 30.86
CA PHE A 9 -4.16 52.66 32.25
C PHE A 9 -3.09 53.77 32.30
N PRO A 10 -3.13 54.71 33.26
CA PRO A 10 -2.40 55.97 33.19
C PRO A 10 -1.10 55.91 34.00
N PHE A 11 -0.03 55.32 33.49
CA PHE A 11 1.32 55.56 34.03
C PHE A 11 2.35 55.48 32.90
N SER A 12 2.75 56.63 32.37
CA SER A 12 3.85 56.79 31.42
C SER A 12 4.93 57.65 32.08
N SER A 13 6.14 57.11 32.25
CA SER A 13 7.35 57.89 32.53
C SER A 13 8.37 57.63 31.42
N PRO A 14 9.36 58.53 31.19
CA PRO A 14 10.34 58.41 30.10
C PRO A 14 11.18 57.12 30.14
N ARG A 15 11.14 56.37 31.24
CA ARG A 15 11.86 55.09 31.44
C ARG A 15 11.01 53.84 31.19
N VAL A 16 9.73 53.97 30.85
CA VAL A 16 8.86 52.84 30.50
C VAL A 16 8.14 53.15 29.20
N LYS A 17 8.74 52.76 28.07
CA LYS A 17 7.97 52.55 26.83
C LYS A 17 7.15 51.27 27.02
N PRO A 18 5.81 51.30 26.91
CA PRO A 18 5.03 50.08 26.76
C PRO A 18 5.60 49.28 25.59
N ARG A 19 5.82 47.97 25.78
CA ARG A 19 6.19 47.09 24.66
C ARG A 19 5.00 47.07 23.71
N GLU A 20 5.13 47.71 22.56
CA GLU A 20 4.32 47.34 21.41
C GLU A 20 4.64 45.87 21.09
N PRO A 21 3.65 44.99 20.90
CA PRO A 21 3.92 43.61 20.53
C PRO A 21 4.50 43.60 19.11
N VAL A 22 5.82 43.56 19.03
CA VAL A 22 6.55 43.28 17.79
C VAL A 22 6.32 41.80 17.48
N GLY A 23 5.37 41.53 16.60
CA GLY A 23 5.13 40.18 16.11
C GLY A 23 3.96 40.15 15.14
N LEU A 24 4.27 40.22 13.83
CA LEU A 24 3.40 39.58 12.85
C LEU A 24 3.12 38.17 13.37
N HIS A 25 1.85 37.85 13.60
CA HIS A 25 1.40 36.59 14.19
C HIS A 25 2.15 35.41 13.56
N ARG A 26 2.94 34.69 14.37
CA ARG A 26 3.62 33.45 14.01
C ARG A 26 2.58 32.48 13.46
N LYS A 27 2.54 32.28 12.14
CA LYS A 27 1.65 31.31 11.49
C LYS A 27 2.31 29.94 11.53
N ILE A 28 1.55 28.93 11.89
CA ILE A 28 1.94 27.52 11.90
C ILE A 28 1.00 26.72 11.01
N LEU A 29 1.45 25.56 10.53
CA LEU A 29 0.63 24.63 9.76
C LEU A 29 0.38 23.38 10.60
N LEU A 30 -0.89 23.17 10.97
CA LEU A 30 -1.32 21.99 11.72
C LEU A 30 -1.81 20.89 10.77
N VAL A 31 -1.41 19.67 11.07
CA VAL A 31 -1.79 18.44 10.37
C VAL A 31 -2.47 17.54 11.38
N VAL A 32 -3.76 17.28 11.18
CA VAL A 32 -4.61 16.62 12.17
C VAL A 32 -4.96 15.22 11.69
N GLY A 33 -4.43 14.20 12.36
CA GLY A 33 -4.75 12.80 12.09
C GLY A 33 -4.20 12.28 10.76
N GLY A 34 -5.01 11.46 10.07
CA GLY A 34 -4.66 10.90 8.76
C GLY A 34 -4.46 9.38 8.79
N GLN A 35 -3.90 8.83 7.70
CA GLN A 35 -3.68 7.39 7.54
C GLN A 35 -2.19 7.06 7.42
N ALA A 36 -1.69 6.22 8.35
CA ALA A 36 -0.30 5.77 8.35
C ALA A 36 -0.11 4.34 8.94
N PRO A 37 -0.57 3.26 8.28
CA PRO A 37 -1.52 3.21 7.16
C PRO A 37 -2.99 3.20 7.63
N LYS A 38 -3.22 2.97 8.93
CA LYS A 38 -4.54 3.06 9.57
C LYS A 38 -4.76 4.47 10.13
N ALA A 39 -5.98 4.77 10.58
CA ALA A 39 -6.30 6.02 11.25
C ALA A 39 -5.38 6.25 12.47
N ILE A 40 -4.81 7.44 12.59
CA ILE A 40 -3.90 7.83 13.69
C ILE A 40 -4.50 8.94 14.56
N ARG A 41 -3.88 9.19 15.71
CA ARG A 41 -4.22 10.28 16.64
C ARG A 41 -3.27 11.48 16.53
N SER A 42 -2.12 11.28 15.88
CA SER A 42 -1.04 12.27 15.78
C SER A 42 -1.55 13.60 15.27
N VAL A 43 -1.04 14.68 15.86
CA VAL A 43 -1.22 16.05 15.40
C VAL A 43 0.17 16.67 15.31
N GLU A 44 0.54 17.08 14.09
CA GLU A 44 1.85 17.63 13.80
C GLU A 44 1.72 19.11 13.45
N CYS A 45 2.63 19.91 13.96
CA CYS A 45 2.70 21.35 13.74
C CYS A 45 4.00 21.69 13.02
N TYR A 46 3.91 22.25 11.83
CA TYR A 46 5.07 22.81 11.14
C TYR A 46 5.19 24.30 11.40
N ASP A 47 6.36 24.69 11.91
CA ASP A 47 6.72 26.07 12.09
C ASP A 47 7.50 26.60 10.87
N PHE A 48 6.99 27.64 10.22
CA PHE A 48 7.64 28.22 9.04
C PHE A 48 8.89 29.05 9.36
N ASN A 49 9.00 29.57 10.57
CA ASN A 49 10.16 30.35 11.01
C ASN A 49 11.31 29.41 11.40
N GLU A 50 11.01 28.37 12.18
CA GLU A 50 12.01 27.38 12.62
C GLU A 50 12.29 26.29 11.57
N GLN A 51 11.41 26.17 10.57
CA GLN A 51 11.43 25.13 9.54
C GLN A 51 11.48 23.72 10.13
N LYS A 52 10.70 23.51 11.20
CA LYS A 52 10.69 22.27 11.98
C LYS A 52 9.28 21.80 12.26
N TRP A 53 9.16 20.48 12.38
CA TRP A 53 7.95 19.81 12.84
C TRP A 53 8.00 19.60 14.34
N PHE A 54 6.87 19.85 14.99
CA PHE A 54 6.62 19.64 16.40
C PHE A 54 5.37 18.78 16.56
N LEU A 55 5.30 18.03 17.66
CA LEU A 55 4.08 17.34 18.06
C LEU A 55 3.23 18.30 18.89
N ALA A 56 1.95 18.40 18.55
CA ALA A 56 0.92 19.01 19.37
C ALA A 56 0.14 17.92 20.13
N ALA A 57 -0.77 18.31 21.02
CA ALA A 57 -1.63 17.36 21.71
C ALA A 57 -2.36 16.44 20.73
N GLU A 58 -2.31 15.14 21.01
CA GLU A 58 -2.98 14.13 20.18
C GLU A 58 -4.50 14.25 20.26
N MET A 59 -5.18 13.90 19.17
CA MET A 59 -6.65 13.82 19.18
C MET A 59 -7.15 12.80 20.23
N PRO A 60 -8.36 12.99 20.80
CA PRO A 60 -8.95 12.05 21.76
C PRO A 60 -9.14 10.63 21.20
N SER A 61 -9.40 10.53 19.89
CA SER A 61 -9.59 9.26 19.19
C SER A 61 -8.87 9.24 17.84
N ARG A 62 -8.60 8.04 17.32
CA ARG A 62 -8.00 7.90 15.98
C ARG A 62 -8.96 8.47 14.95
N ARG A 63 -8.46 9.27 14.01
CA ARG A 63 -9.30 9.90 13.00
C ARG A 63 -8.53 10.09 11.69
N CYS A 64 -9.15 9.69 10.60
CA CYS A 64 -8.72 10.04 9.24
C CYS A 64 -9.93 10.42 8.40
N ARG A 65 -9.71 10.98 7.20
CA ARG A 65 -10.79 11.34 6.26
C ARG A 65 -11.82 12.32 6.86
N ALA A 66 -11.42 13.06 7.88
CA ALA A 66 -12.20 14.13 8.49
C ALA A 66 -11.99 15.40 7.68
N GLY A 67 -12.96 16.31 7.75
CA GLY A 67 -12.75 17.69 7.35
C GLY A 67 -12.13 18.47 8.50
N VAL A 68 -11.25 19.40 8.16
CA VAL A 68 -10.55 20.24 9.15
C VAL A 68 -10.82 21.69 8.80
N ALA A 69 -11.25 22.48 9.79
CA ALA A 69 -11.54 23.90 9.62
C ALA A 69 -10.95 24.72 10.77
N VAL A 70 -10.60 25.97 10.47
CA VAL A 70 -10.19 26.95 11.49
C VAL A 70 -11.30 27.98 11.63
N LEU A 71 -11.81 28.14 12.85
CA LEU A 71 -12.87 29.10 13.16
C LEU A 71 -12.63 29.69 14.55
N ALA A 72 -12.68 31.02 14.65
CA ALA A 72 -12.49 31.77 15.90
C ALA A 72 -11.21 31.35 16.67
N GLY A 73 -10.11 31.13 15.93
CA GLY A 73 -8.81 30.74 16.52
C GLY A 73 -8.69 29.27 16.96
N LYS A 74 -9.74 28.47 16.80
CA LYS A 74 -9.76 27.03 17.13
C LYS A 74 -9.78 26.17 15.88
N VAL A 75 -9.28 24.94 15.99
CA VAL A 75 -9.25 23.96 14.90
C VAL A 75 -10.30 22.88 15.15
N TYR A 76 -11.20 22.69 14.20
CA TYR A 76 -12.29 21.71 14.27
C TYR A 76 -11.97 20.51 13.39
N ALA A 77 -11.97 19.31 13.98
CA ALA A 77 -11.86 18.03 13.30
C ALA A 77 -13.26 17.40 13.20
N VAL A 78 -13.86 17.49 12.02
CA VAL A 78 -15.27 17.18 11.78
C VAL A 78 -15.42 15.82 11.10
N GLY A 79 -16.09 14.87 11.75
CA GLY A 79 -16.38 13.56 11.18
C GLY A 79 -15.15 12.72 10.87
N GLY A 80 -15.20 11.92 9.82
CA GLY A 80 -14.12 11.03 9.38
C GLY A 80 -14.34 9.57 9.75
N PHE A 81 -13.25 8.85 9.89
CA PHE A 81 -13.19 7.41 10.09
C PHE A 81 -12.17 7.07 11.18
N ASN A 82 -12.58 6.27 12.17
CA ASN A 82 -11.75 5.93 13.33
C ASN A 82 -10.92 4.65 13.16
N GLY A 83 -10.91 4.06 11.96
CA GLY A 83 -10.30 2.76 11.69
C GLY A 83 -11.31 1.62 11.61
N SER A 84 -12.52 1.80 12.16
CA SER A 84 -13.60 0.80 12.12
C SER A 84 -14.91 1.37 11.59
N LEU A 85 -15.34 2.52 12.09
CA LEU A 85 -16.62 3.15 11.77
C LEU A 85 -16.44 4.58 11.27
N ARG A 86 -17.37 5.01 10.42
CA ARG A 86 -17.54 6.42 10.08
C ARG A 86 -18.22 7.10 11.26
N VAL A 87 -17.75 8.29 11.60
CA VAL A 87 -18.16 8.99 12.82
C VAL A 87 -18.84 10.32 12.51
N ARG A 88 -19.71 10.74 13.43
CA ARG A 88 -20.36 12.06 13.44
C ARG A 88 -19.76 13.02 14.46
N THR A 89 -18.80 12.55 15.26
CA THR A 89 -18.14 13.31 16.33
C THR A 89 -17.31 14.46 15.77
N VAL A 90 -17.26 15.57 16.51
CA VAL A 90 -16.50 16.77 16.20
C VAL A 90 -15.62 17.07 17.39
N ASP A 91 -14.30 17.14 17.18
CA ASP A 91 -13.35 17.52 18.21
C ASP A 91 -12.76 18.90 17.89
N VAL A 92 -12.53 19.70 18.91
CA VAL A 92 -12.05 21.08 18.82
C VAL A 92 -10.74 21.20 19.56
N TYR A 93 -9.70 21.59 18.84
CA TYR A 93 -8.39 21.90 19.38
C TYR A 93 -8.27 23.38 19.65
N ASP A 94 -7.83 23.71 20.86
CA ASP A 94 -7.49 25.06 21.28
C ASP A 94 -5.96 25.23 21.31
N PRO A 95 -5.36 25.91 20.31
CA PRO A 95 -3.92 26.10 20.24
C PRO A 95 -3.33 26.91 21.41
N SER A 96 -4.16 27.67 22.14
CA SER A 96 -3.68 28.49 23.27
C SER A 96 -3.40 27.67 24.52
N THR A 97 -4.07 26.53 24.65
CA THR A 97 -3.94 25.60 25.78
C THR A 97 -3.32 24.27 25.38
N ASP A 98 -3.12 24.02 24.08
CA ASP A 98 -2.70 22.73 23.53
C ASP A 98 -3.60 21.59 24.05
N THR A 99 -4.92 21.79 23.98
CA THR A 99 -5.90 20.80 24.44
C THR A 99 -7.00 20.56 23.41
N TRP A 100 -7.56 19.35 23.47
CA TRP A 100 -8.74 18.95 22.70
C TRP A 100 -9.97 18.89 23.61
N SER A 101 -11.11 19.32 23.06
CA SER A 101 -12.43 19.19 23.65
C SER A 101 -13.40 18.64 22.61
N THR A 102 -14.52 18.06 23.03
CA THR A 102 -15.54 17.54 22.09
C THR A 102 -16.67 18.56 21.96
N ALA A 103 -17.02 18.90 20.72
CA ALA A 103 -18.19 19.71 20.40
C ALA A 103 -19.40 18.84 20.06
N THR A 104 -20.56 19.48 19.86
CA THR A 104 -21.77 18.80 19.38
C THR A 104 -21.47 18.06 18.09
N GLY A 105 -21.81 16.77 18.07
CA GLY A 105 -21.66 15.94 16.87
C GLY A 105 -22.68 16.30 15.79
N MET A 106 -22.32 16.05 14.55
CA MET A 106 -23.21 16.11 13.39
C MET A 106 -24.40 15.15 13.58
N ASP A 107 -25.46 15.36 12.81
CA ASP A 107 -26.58 14.43 12.73
C ASP A 107 -26.17 13.16 11.95
N ALA A 108 -25.64 13.35 10.74
CA ALA A 108 -25.16 12.25 9.91
C ALA A 108 -23.72 11.86 10.24
N ARG A 109 -23.40 10.56 10.07
CA ARG A 109 -22.00 10.10 10.02
C ARG A 109 -21.42 10.51 8.68
N ARG A 110 -20.24 11.13 8.67
CA ARG A 110 -19.63 11.65 7.44
C ARG A 110 -18.14 11.40 7.42
N SER A 111 -17.67 10.53 6.53
CA SER A 111 -16.25 10.37 6.18
C SER A 111 -16.01 10.92 4.77
N THR A 112 -14.79 11.37 4.47
CA THR A 112 -14.40 11.96 3.17
C THR A 112 -15.34 13.10 2.74
N LEU A 113 -15.84 13.84 3.72
CA LEU A 113 -16.68 15.02 3.52
C LEU A 113 -15.82 16.25 3.21
N GLY A 114 -16.44 17.26 2.60
CA GLY A 114 -15.87 18.59 2.49
C GLY A 114 -16.27 19.43 3.69
N VAL A 115 -15.35 20.25 4.19
CA VAL A 115 -15.63 21.21 5.27
C VAL A 115 -15.10 22.57 4.90
N ALA A 116 -15.92 23.61 5.12
CA ALA A 116 -15.51 24.98 4.94
C ALA A 116 -16.21 25.90 5.95
N VAL A 117 -15.66 27.11 6.10
CA VAL A 117 -16.17 28.12 7.04
C VAL A 117 -16.75 29.29 6.27
N MET A 118 -17.97 29.67 6.59
CA MET A 118 -18.69 30.77 5.94
C MET A 118 -19.63 31.44 6.93
N GLY A 119 -19.58 32.77 7.01
CA GLY A 119 -20.46 33.53 7.91
C GLY A 119 -20.36 33.12 9.38
N GLY A 120 -19.16 32.80 9.87
CA GLY A 120 -18.95 32.36 11.26
C GLY A 120 -19.41 30.94 11.58
N CYS A 121 -19.94 30.20 10.59
CA CYS A 121 -20.41 28.83 10.76
C CYS A 121 -19.51 27.82 10.03
N ILE A 122 -19.54 26.56 10.47
CA ILE A 122 -18.86 25.44 9.80
C ILE A 122 -19.88 24.67 8.97
N TYR A 123 -19.56 24.40 7.71
CA TYR A 123 -20.41 23.60 6.82
C TYR A 123 -19.76 22.24 6.60
N ALA A 124 -20.53 21.17 6.82
CA ALA A 124 -20.14 19.80 6.57
C ALA A 124 -20.94 19.27 5.37
N VAL A 125 -20.26 19.04 4.25
CA VAL A 125 -20.88 18.80 2.95
C VAL A 125 -20.59 17.39 2.46
N GLY A 126 -21.65 16.64 2.13
CA GLY A 126 -21.54 15.31 1.53
C GLY A 126 -20.81 14.31 2.42
N GLY A 127 -19.93 13.53 1.80
CA GLY A 127 -19.18 12.44 2.43
C GLY A 127 -19.86 11.07 2.26
N PHE A 128 -19.43 10.12 3.07
CA PHE A 128 -19.87 8.73 3.07
C PHE A 128 -20.19 8.27 4.50
N ASP A 129 -21.37 7.71 4.71
CA ASP A 129 -21.86 7.33 6.05
C ASP A 129 -21.48 5.91 6.49
N GLY A 130 -20.97 5.09 5.57
CA GLY A 130 -20.74 3.66 5.80
C GLY A 130 -21.49 2.76 4.82
N SER A 131 -22.61 3.27 4.29
CA SER A 131 -23.52 2.59 3.37
C SER A 131 -23.57 3.28 2.01
N GLN A 132 -23.67 4.60 1.96
CA GLN A 132 -23.86 5.37 0.73
C GLN A 132 -23.16 6.72 0.77
N GLY A 133 -22.91 7.28 -0.42
CA GLY A 133 -22.53 8.68 -0.57
C GLY A 133 -23.70 9.61 -0.24
N LEU A 134 -23.41 10.76 0.35
CA LEU A 134 -24.39 11.71 0.85
C LEU A 134 -24.55 12.90 -0.12
N THR A 135 -25.80 13.31 -0.36
CA THR A 135 -26.17 14.61 -0.94
C THR A 135 -26.37 15.67 0.14
N THR A 136 -26.69 15.25 1.37
CA THR A 136 -27.03 16.17 2.46
C THR A 136 -25.82 16.98 2.90
N ALA A 137 -26.09 18.16 3.45
CA ALA A 137 -25.10 19.00 4.09
C ALA A 137 -25.71 19.64 5.33
N GLU A 138 -24.87 19.93 6.32
CA GLU A 138 -25.31 20.51 7.59
C GLU A 138 -24.35 21.62 8.03
N ARG A 139 -24.91 22.63 8.69
CA ARG A 139 -24.20 23.81 9.19
C ARG A 139 -24.18 23.80 10.71
N PHE A 140 -22.99 23.95 11.28
CA PHE A 140 -22.76 24.17 12.70
C PHE A 140 -22.59 25.65 13.00
N ASP A 141 -23.39 26.13 13.94
CA ASP A 141 -23.21 27.44 14.55
C ASP A 141 -22.51 27.26 15.91
N PRO A 142 -21.27 27.75 16.07
CA PRO A 142 -20.53 27.62 17.32
C PRO A 142 -21.10 28.44 18.48
N GLU A 143 -21.92 29.46 18.23
CA GLU A 143 -22.52 30.30 19.27
C GLU A 143 -23.67 29.55 19.97
N THR A 144 -24.48 28.84 19.19
CA THR A 144 -25.60 28.03 19.70
C THR A 144 -25.20 26.58 19.99
N GLY A 145 -24.13 26.09 19.38
CA GLY A 145 -23.69 24.70 19.47
C GLY A 145 -24.59 23.72 18.71
N ILE A 146 -25.40 24.21 17.75
CA ILE A 146 -26.42 23.43 17.04
C ILE A 146 -26.00 23.16 15.60
N TRP A 147 -26.22 21.92 15.14
CA TRP A 147 -26.17 21.55 13.73
C TRP A 147 -27.55 21.68 13.10
N THR A 148 -27.63 22.38 11.96
CA THR A 148 -28.87 22.56 11.18
C THR A 148 -28.67 22.02 9.77
N GLN A 149 -29.61 21.21 9.26
CA GLN A 149 -29.56 20.75 7.87
C GLN A 149 -29.74 21.94 6.93
N ILE A 150 -28.95 21.97 5.85
CA ILE A 150 -29.17 22.88 4.72
C ILE A 150 -29.69 22.06 3.53
N SER A 151 -30.09 22.74 2.47
CA SER A 151 -30.56 22.05 1.26
C SER A 151 -29.52 21.03 0.77
N PRO A 152 -29.96 19.85 0.32
CA PRO A 152 -29.07 18.83 -0.21
C PRO A 152 -28.54 19.24 -1.60
N MET A 153 -27.34 18.79 -1.93
CA MET A 153 -26.82 18.84 -3.30
C MET A 153 -27.67 17.96 -4.22
N THR A 154 -27.60 18.25 -5.52
CA THR A 154 -28.26 17.44 -6.56
C THR A 154 -27.58 16.09 -6.75
N THR A 155 -26.26 16.03 -6.54
CA THR A 155 -25.44 14.82 -6.70
C THR A 155 -24.83 14.37 -5.38
N ARG A 156 -24.72 13.05 -5.16
CA ARG A 156 -24.01 12.49 -3.99
C ARG A 156 -22.52 12.71 -4.19
N ARG A 157 -21.84 13.29 -3.19
CA ARG A 157 -20.40 13.58 -3.30
C ARG A 157 -19.65 13.04 -2.09
N SER A 158 -19.05 11.87 -2.25
CA SER A 158 -18.01 11.38 -1.33
C SER A 158 -16.63 11.82 -1.82
N SER A 159 -15.66 11.98 -0.92
CA SER A 159 -14.33 12.52 -1.28
C SER A 159 -14.42 13.88 -1.95
N VAL A 160 -15.40 14.69 -1.52
CA VAL A 160 -15.70 16.01 -2.07
C VAL A 160 -14.77 17.06 -1.52
N ALA A 161 -14.34 17.99 -2.37
CA ALA A 161 -13.56 19.15 -1.97
C ALA A 161 -14.50 20.34 -1.74
N CYS A 162 -14.31 21.09 -0.65
CA CYS A 162 -15.11 22.28 -0.36
C CYS A 162 -14.25 23.50 -0.08
N ALA A 163 -14.65 24.64 -0.64
CA ALA A 163 -14.05 25.95 -0.38
C ALA A 163 -15.12 27.04 -0.43
N VAL A 164 -14.83 28.16 0.21
CA VAL A 164 -15.70 29.34 0.21
C VAL A 164 -14.99 30.46 -0.54
N LEU A 165 -15.69 31.08 -1.49
CA LEU A 165 -15.21 32.20 -2.27
C LEU A 165 -16.37 33.19 -2.48
N GLY A 166 -16.13 34.47 -2.16
CA GLY A 166 -17.16 35.51 -2.32
C GLY A 166 -18.42 35.29 -1.49
N GLY A 167 -18.33 34.60 -0.35
CA GLY A 167 -19.51 34.26 0.47
C GLY A 167 -20.39 33.14 -0.09
N ILE A 168 -19.89 32.41 -1.10
CA ILE A 168 -20.53 31.24 -1.70
C ILE A 168 -19.70 30.01 -1.35
N LEU A 169 -20.37 28.92 -1.00
CA LEU A 169 -19.74 27.63 -0.70
C LEU A 169 -19.75 26.74 -1.94
N TYR A 170 -18.60 26.21 -2.35
CA TYR A 170 -18.47 25.34 -3.52
C TYR A 170 -18.22 23.89 -3.08
N ALA A 171 -18.91 22.95 -3.72
CA ALA A 171 -18.71 21.52 -3.61
C ALA A 171 -18.18 21.00 -4.95
N ILE A 172 -16.90 20.61 -4.96
CA ILE A 172 -16.12 20.38 -6.18
C ILE A 172 -15.76 18.90 -6.30
N GLY A 173 -16.13 18.31 -7.43
CA GLY A 173 -15.81 16.93 -7.77
C GLY A 173 -16.33 15.93 -6.74
N GLY A 174 -15.49 14.96 -6.39
CA GLY A 174 -15.82 13.83 -5.54
C GLY A 174 -16.15 12.57 -6.33
N TYR A 175 -16.87 11.65 -5.70
CA TYR A 175 -17.28 10.38 -6.24
C TYR A 175 -18.76 10.13 -5.93
N ASP A 176 -19.52 9.84 -6.98
CA ASP A 176 -20.91 9.42 -6.87
C ASP A 176 -21.00 7.89 -6.93
N GLY A 177 -21.43 7.29 -5.81
CA GLY A 177 -21.59 5.84 -5.71
C GLY A 177 -22.79 5.30 -6.50
N ALA A 178 -23.74 6.14 -6.91
CA ALA A 178 -24.88 5.70 -7.72
C ALA A 178 -24.47 5.44 -9.18
N SER A 179 -23.81 6.41 -9.81
CA SER A 179 -23.22 6.27 -11.15
C SER A 179 -21.88 5.51 -11.17
N ARG A 180 -21.25 5.33 -10.01
CA ARG A 180 -19.91 4.76 -9.81
C ARG A 180 -18.81 5.55 -10.52
N GLN A 181 -18.93 6.88 -10.58
CA GLN A 181 -18.03 7.76 -11.31
C GLN A 181 -17.38 8.80 -10.40
N CYS A 182 -16.12 9.12 -10.72
CA CYS A 182 -15.46 10.34 -10.24
C CYS A 182 -16.08 11.53 -10.97
N LEU A 183 -16.32 12.62 -10.25
CA LEU A 183 -17.08 13.77 -10.76
C LEU A 183 -16.13 14.88 -11.23
N SER A 184 -16.43 15.45 -12.41
CA SER A 184 -15.95 16.76 -12.90
C SER A 184 -16.89 17.90 -12.51
N THR A 185 -18.15 17.55 -12.21
CA THR A 185 -19.21 18.50 -11.88
C THR A 185 -18.93 19.26 -10.60
N VAL A 186 -19.43 20.48 -10.53
CA VAL A 186 -19.29 21.37 -9.38
C VAL A 186 -20.64 22.00 -9.08
N GLU A 187 -20.96 22.15 -7.80
CA GLU A 187 -22.15 22.86 -7.34
C GLU A 187 -21.73 23.95 -6.37
N CYS A 188 -22.45 25.07 -6.39
CA CYS A 188 -22.28 26.14 -5.42
C CYS A 188 -23.55 26.33 -4.61
N TYR A 189 -23.40 26.62 -3.32
CA TYR A 189 -24.49 26.84 -2.38
C TYR A 189 -24.64 28.34 -2.12
N ILE A 190 -25.84 28.85 -2.38
CA ILE A 190 -26.24 30.24 -2.16
C ILE A 190 -26.95 30.32 -0.80
N PRO A 191 -26.31 30.86 0.25
CA PRO A 191 -26.86 30.78 1.61
C PRO A 191 -28.14 31.57 1.83
N THR A 192 -28.34 32.66 1.08
CA THR A 192 -29.52 33.53 1.16
C THR A 192 -30.78 32.83 0.64
N GLU A 193 -30.62 31.92 -0.31
CA GLU A 193 -31.71 31.18 -0.95
C GLU A 193 -31.81 29.73 -0.45
N ASN A 194 -30.79 29.26 0.29
CA ASN A 194 -30.67 27.88 0.72
C ASN A 194 -30.83 26.90 -0.45
N VAL A 195 -30.05 27.09 -1.52
CA VAL A 195 -30.12 26.27 -2.74
C VAL A 195 -28.71 25.95 -3.26
N TRP A 196 -28.56 24.76 -3.84
CA TRP A 196 -27.38 24.37 -4.61
C TRP A 196 -27.64 24.56 -6.10
N VAL A 197 -26.72 25.23 -6.78
CA VAL A 197 -26.79 25.53 -8.21
C VAL A 197 -25.57 24.92 -8.91
N PRO A 198 -25.73 24.22 -10.05
CA PRO A 198 -24.60 23.72 -10.81
C PRO A 198 -23.78 24.90 -11.38
N VAL A 199 -22.46 24.75 -11.37
CA VAL A 199 -21.52 25.66 -12.05
C VAL A 199 -20.74 24.85 -13.10
N PRO A 200 -20.02 25.52 -14.03
CA PRO A 200 -19.28 24.84 -15.09
C PRO A 200 -18.37 23.73 -14.54
N GLU A 201 -18.30 22.64 -15.30
CA GLU A 201 -17.52 21.47 -14.90
C GLU A 201 -16.02 21.70 -15.08
N MET A 202 -15.22 21.02 -14.27
CA MET A 202 -13.79 20.91 -14.47
C MET A 202 -13.48 20.11 -15.74
N SER A 203 -12.31 20.34 -16.32
CA SER A 203 -11.81 19.61 -17.49
C SER A 203 -11.47 18.14 -17.18
N ALA A 204 -11.12 17.84 -15.93
CA ALA A 204 -10.86 16.48 -15.45
C ALA A 204 -11.81 16.11 -14.30
N THR A 205 -12.13 14.83 -14.20
CA THR A 205 -12.81 14.28 -13.01
C THR A 205 -11.83 14.27 -11.84
N ARG A 206 -12.29 14.67 -10.64
CA ARG A 206 -11.41 14.77 -9.47
C ARG A 206 -12.10 14.31 -8.20
N SER A 207 -11.80 13.10 -7.76
CA SER A 207 -12.16 12.58 -6.43
C SER A 207 -11.03 12.80 -5.43
N GLY A 208 -11.33 13.31 -4.23
CA GLY A 208 -10.33 13.57 -3.19
C GLY A 208 -9.33 14.65 -3.59
N ALA A 209 -9.74 15.65 -4.38
CA ALA A 209 -8.89 16.81 -4.67
C ALA A 209 -8.71 17.67 -3.42
N GLY A 210 -7.59 18.40 -3.36
CA GLY A 210 -7.45 19.52 -2.45
C GLY A 210 -8.02 20.78 -3.10
N VAL A 211 -8.64 21.66 -2.32
CA VAL A 211 -9.15 22.94 -2.84
C VAL A 211 -8.81 24.07 -1.88
N VAL A 212 -8.51 25.24 -2.44
CA VAL A 212 -8.35 26.47 -1.66
C VAL A 212 -8.74 27.70 -2.47
N ALA A 213 -9.30 28.70 -1.79
CA ALA A 213 -9.52 30.02 -2.36
C ALA A 213 -8.26 30.88 -2.22
N VAL A 214 -7.74 31.42 -3.31
CA VAL A 214 -6.60 32.35 -3.32
C VAL A 214 -6.95 33.55 -4.18
N GLY A 215 -6.93 34.74 -3.57
CA GLY A 215 -7.42 35.94 -4.24
C GLY A 215 -8.91 35.80 -4.54
N GLU A 216 -9.28 35.98 -5.80
CA GLU A 216 -10.66 35.89 -6.28
C GLU A 216 -10.96 34.57 -7.03
N CYS A 217 -10.08 33.56 -6.93
CA CYS A 217 -10.22 32.29 -7.65
C CYS A 217 -10.15 31.07 -6.72
N LEU A 218 -10.72 29.95 -7.18
CA LEU A 218 -10.56 28.64 -6.54
C LEU A 218 -9.48 27.84 -7.25
N TYR A 219 -8.57 27.24 -6.48
CA TYR A 219 -7.52 26.37 -6.98
C TYR A 219 -7.83 24.94 -6.56
N VAL A 220 -8.00 24.04 -7.53
CA VAL A 220 -8.27 22.62 -7.32
C VAL A 220 -7.03 21.82 -7.68
N VAL A 221 -6.44 21.17 -6.68
CA VAL A 221 -5.10 20.61 -6.72
C VAL A 221 -5.19 19.08 -6.66
N GLY A 222 -4.73 18.43 -7.73
CA GLY A 222 -4.70 16.97 -7.82
C GLY A 222 -6.09 16.33 -7.77
N GLY A 223 -6.21 15.22 -7.05
CA GLY A 223 -7.37 14.33 -7.06
C GLY A 223 -7.07 13.02 -7.81
N ASP A 224 -8.08 12.16 -7.88
CA ASP A 224 -8.07 10.88 -8.60
C ASP A 224 -9.18 10.92 -9.66
N ASP A 225 -8.83 10.64 -10.92
CA ASP A 225 -9.76 10.65 -12.07
C ASP A 225 -10.46 9.30 -12.29
N GLY A 226 -10.21 8.31 -11.42
CA GLY A 226 -10.63 6.91 -11.52
C GLY A 226 -9.57 5.99 -12.11
N ALA A 227 -8.57 6.53 -12.82
CA ALA A 227 -7.47 5.80 -13.43
C ALA A 227 -6.12 6.09 -12.74
N SER A 228 -5.89 7.33 -12.34
CA SER A 228 -4.62 7.80 -11.80
C SER A 228 -4.77 9.00 -10.85
N ASN A 229 -3.76 9.19 -9.99
CA ASN A 229 -3.63 10.41 -9.20
C ASN A 229 -3.12 11.56 -10.08
N LEU A 230 -3.84 12.68 -10.08
CA LEU A 230 -3.54 13.86 -10.87
C LEU A 230 -2.48 14.74 -10.20
N SER A 231 -1.54 15.25 -11.00
CA SER A 231 -0.61 16.32 -10.61
C SER A 231 -1.05 17.70 -11.10
N SER A 232 -2.06 17.75 -11.97
CA SER A 232 -2.59 18.99 -12.55
C SER A 232 -3.34 19.82 -11.53
N VAL A 233 -3.36 21.13 -11.77
CA VAL A 233 -4.11 22.11 -10.98
C VAL A 233 -5.05 22.85 -11.91
N GLU A 234 -6.32 22.95 -11.54
CA GLU A 234 -7.33 23.73 -12.26
C GLU A 234 -7.74 24.94 -11.43
N VAL A 235 -8.00 26.05 -12.11
CA VAL A 235 -8.38 27.32 -11.48
C VAL A 235 -9.74 27.75 -12.00
N PHE A 236 -10.67 27.97 -11.09
CA PHE A 236 -11.97 28.56 -11.38
C PHE A 236 -11.95 30.04 -11.10
N ASP A 237 -12.29 30.82 -12.12
CA ASP A 237 -12.57 32.25 -11.98
C ASP A 237 -14.10 32.46 -12.01
N PRO A 238 -14.72 32.89 -10.89
CA PRO A 238 -16.15 33.14 -10.85
C PRO A 238 -16.57 34.34 -11.71
N LYS A 239 -15.67 35.27 -12.06
CA LYS A 239 -15.99 36.44 -12.92
C LYS A 239 -16.23 36.03 -14.36
N THR A 240 -15.42 35.10 -14.87
CA THR A 240 -15.59 34.54 -16.21
C THR A 240 -16.44 33.28 -16.21
N ASN A 241 -16.77 32.76 -15.03
CA ASN A 241 -17.46 31.49 -14.82
C ASN A 241 -16.79 30.37 -15.64
N SER A 242 -15.47 30.23 -15.53
CA SER A 242 -14.72 29.28 -16.34
C SER A 242 -13.54 28.66 -15.60
N TRP A 243 -13.17 27.45 -16.01
CA TRP A 243 -12.02 26.71 -15.53
C TRP A 243 -10.85 26.87 -16.49
N ASN A 244 -9.66 27.10 -15.92
CA ASN A 244 -8.41 27.14 -16.64
C ASN A 244 -7.43 26.13 -16.04
N LEU A 245 -6.83 25.31 -16.90
CA LEU A 245 -5.74 24.43 -16.50
C LEU A 245 -4.46 25.24 -16.30
N MET A 246 -3.84 25.11 -15.14
CA MET A 246 -2.56 25.78 -14.89
C MET A 246 -1.45 25.15 -15.74
N PRO A 247 -0.55 25.96 -16.34
CA PRO A 247 0.62 25.43 -17.05
C PRO A 247 1.58 24.64 -16.14
N GLY A 248 1.63 25.02 -14.85
CA GLY A 248 2.43 24.34 -13.84
C GLY A 248 1.68 23.17 -13.20
N SER A 249 2.38 22.05 -12.97
CA SER A 249 1.86 20.88 -12.27
C SER A 249 2.68 20.56 -11.02
N MET A 250 2.08 19.83 -10.07
CA MET A 250 2.82 19.25 -8.96
C MET A 250 3.89 18.26 -9.45
N SER A 251 4.96 18.10 -8.68
CA SER A 251 6.03 17.12 -8.97
C SER A 251 5.58 15.66 -8.91
N MET A 252 4.44 15.39 -8.27
CA MET A 252 3.83 14.07 -8.14
C MET A 252 2.31 14.20 -8.09
N GLY A 253 1.61 13.25 -8.71
CA GLY A 253 0.15 13.18 -8.60
C GLY A 253 -0.29 12.85 -7.18
N ARG A 254 -1.29 13.57 -6.67
CA ARG A 254 -1.73 13.46 -5.26
C ARG A 254 -3.25 13.48 -5.18
N SER A 255 -3.81 12.60 -4.36
CA SER A 255 -5.22 12.62 -3.94
C SER A 255 -5.30 12.52 -2.41
N TYR A 256 -6.42 12.96 -1.84
CA TYR A 256 -6.67 13.02 -0.40
C TYR A 256 -5.65 13.86 0.38
N ALA A 257 -5.00 14.82 -0.29
CA ALA A 257 -4.03 15.71 0.35
C ALA A 257 -4.74 16.87 1.06
N GLY A 258 -4.24 17.23 2.25
CA GLY A 258 -4.64 18.47 2.91
C GLY A 258 -4.00 19.65 2.21
N VAL A 259 -4.80 20.67 1.86
CA VAL A 259 -4.33 21.89 1.20
C VAL A 259 -4.69 23.09 2.06
N ALA A 260 -3.68 23.94 2.32
CA ALA A 260 -3.85 25.20 3.02
C ALA A 260 -3.01 26.28 2.35
N VAL A 261 -3.45 27.53 2.51
CA VAL A 261 -2.72 28.71 2.05
C VAL A 261 -2.17 29.46 3.25
N VAL A 262 -0.87 29.71 3.20
CA VAL A 262 -0.16 30.49 4.20
C VAL A 262 0.60 31.60 3.48
N ASP A 263 0.36 32.85 3.90
CA ASP A 263 1.17 33.98 3.44
C ASP A 263 2.58 33.83 4.01
N ARG A 264 3.59 33.80 3.14
CA ARG A 264 4.99 33.80 3.58
C ARG A 264 5.32 35.20 4.15
N PRO A 265 5.97 35.33 5.31
CA PRO A 265 6.51 36.61 5.72
C PRO A 265 7.52 37.09 4.65
N PRO A 266 7.58 38.39 4.33
CA PRO A 266 8.56 38.89 3.38
C PRO A 266 9.95 38.52 3.88
N GLN A 267 10.67 37.71 3.11
CA GLN A 267 12.10 37.53 3.35
C GLN A 267 12.74 38.90 3.11
N ALA A 268 13.43 39.43 4.11
CA ALA A 268 14.34 40.54 3.88
C ALA A 268 15.40 40.06 2.88
N ALA A 269 15.22 40.40 1.60
CA ALA A 269 16.25 40.19 0.61
C ALA A 269 17.48 40.97 1.08
N ALA A 270 18.61 40.28 1.20
CA ALA A 270 19.89 40.93 1.27
C ALA A 270 20.04 41.81 0.02
N GLY A 271 19.88 43.12 0.18
CA GLY A 271 20.21 44.14 -0.82
C GLY A 271 19.49 44.05 -2.17
N GLY A 272 18.19 44.35 -2.22
CA GLY A 272 17.49 44.60 -3.48
C GLY A 272 16.06 45.10 -3.28
N LYS A 273 15.66 46.16 -3.98
CA LYS A 273 14.28 46.68 -3.94
C LYS A 273 13.28 45.58 -4.36
N PRO A 274 12.14 45.45 -3.68
CA PRO A 274 11.12 44.47 -4.05
C PRO A 274 10.54 44.80 -5.43
N ASP A 275 10.58 43.85 -6.36
CA ASP A 275 9.91 43.93 -7.66
C ASP A 275 8.39 43.75 -7.47
N PRO A 276 7.55 44.74 -7.85
CA PRO A 276 6.09 44.66 -7.73
C PRO A 276 5.45 43.60 -8.63
N ARG A 277 6.21 42.92 -9.52
CA ARG A 277 5.73 41.78 -10.32
C ARG A 277 5.97 40.42 -9.65
N CYS A 278 6.66 40.38 -8.50
CA CYS A 278 7.03 39.16 -7.78
C CYS A 278 5.98 38.79 -6.71
N CYS A 279 4.69 38.73 -7.07
CA CYS A 279 3.58 38.42 -6.15
C CYS A 279 3.29 36.91 -5.95
N TRP A 280 4.13 36.01 -6.48
CA TRP A 280 3.90 34.56 -6.37
C TRP A 280 4.67 33.91 -5.23
N HIS A 281 4.29 34.22 -3.99
CA HIS A 281 4.85 33.56 -2.79
C HIS A 281 3.77 33.23 -1.73
N LYS A 282 2.64 32.63 -2.14
CA LYS A 282 1.71 31.98 -1.20
C LYS A 282 1.80 30.47 -1.39
N VAL A 283 2.39 29.79 -0.42
CA VAL A 283 2.66 28.35 -0.50
C VAL A 283 1.34 27.59 -0.41
N VAL A 284 1.03 26.80 -1.44
CA VAL A 284 0.01 25.75 -1.41
C VAL A 284 0.70 24.49 -0.92
N SER A 285 0.68 24.22 0.39
CA SER A 285 1.30 23.01 0.93
C SER A 285 0.29 21.86 0.85
N ALA A 286 0.59 20.85 0.02
CA ALA A 286 -0.14 19.59 -0.07
C ALA A 286 0.52 18.56 0.87
N ILE A 287 -0.01 18.41 2.08
CA ILE A 287 0.55 17.48 3.07
C ILE A 287 -0.10 16.10 2.93
N MET A 288 0.73 15.06 3.06
CA MET A 288 0.43 13.66 2.84
C MET A 288 -0.84 13.18 3.58
N SER A 289 -1.78 12.62 2.83
CA SER A 289 -2.35 11.33 3.18
C SER A 289 -1.88 10.35 2.11
N THR A 290 -1.30 9.22 2.51
CA THR A 290 -1.05 8.15 1.54
C THR A 290 -2.40 7.59 1.12
N SER A 291 -2.88 7.97 -0.07
CA SER A 291 -4.03 7.32 -0.67
C SER A 291 -3.59 5.95 -1.19
N HIS A 292 -3.89 4.92 -0.39
CA HIS A 292 -4.16 3.62 -0.99
C HIS A 292 -5.61 3.64 -1.46
N HIS A 293 -5.77 3.45 -2.77
CA HIS A 293 -7.02 3.37 -3.53
C HIS A 293 -8.28 3.05 -2.69
N HIS A 294 -9.25 3.95 -2.73
CA HIS A 294 -10.65 3.59 -2.57
C HIS A 294 -11.10 2.93 -3.88
N ARG A 295 -10.88 1.61 -3.99
CA ARG A 295 -11.66 0.75 -4.87
C ARG A 295 -12.55 -0.09 -3.98
N ASP A 296 -13.81 -0.18 -4.40
CA ASP A 296 -14.89 -0.90 -3.74
C ASP A 296 -14.47 -2.17 -3.00
N HIS A 297 -15.11 -2.37 -1.86
CA HIS A 297 -14.92 -3.47 -0.92
C HIS A 297 -15.30 -4.87 -1.47
N ASN A 298 -15.26 -5.07 -2.80
CA ASN A 298 -15.52 -6.36 -3.43
C ASN A 298 -14.50 -6.81 -4.49
N SER A 299 -13.32 -6.16 -4.62
CA SER A 299 -12.31 -6.63 -5.58
C SER A 299 -10.85 -6.71 -5.10
N ASN A 300 -10.57 -6.55 -3.80
CA ASN A 300 -9.19 -6.50 -3.30
C ASN A 300 -8.55 -7.89 -3.10
N ARG A 301 -8.48 -8.68 -4.17
CA ARG A 301 -7.37 -9.63 -4.35
C ARG A 301 -6.25 -8.86 -5.04
N ARG A 302 -5.02 -9.00 -4.53
CA ARG A 302 -3.76 -8.69 -5.22
C ARG A 302 -3.75 -9.44 -6.56
N THR A 303 -4.33 -8.86 -7.60
CA THR A 303 -4.37 -9.55 -8.89
C THR A 303 -3.05 -9.31 -9.58
N LEU A 304 -2.10 -10.23 -9.37
CA LEU A 304 -1.08 -10.50 -10.39
C LEU A 304 -1.80 -10.57 -11.76
N HIS A 305 -1.14 -10.13 -12.84
CA HIS A 305 -1.68 -10.39 -14.17
C HIS A 305 -1.85 -11.90 -14.36
N LEU A 306 -2.60 -12.33 -15.39
CA LEU A 306 -2.84 -13.76 -15.63
C LEU A 306 -1.54 -14.57 -15.62
N ALA A 307 -0.46 -14.02 -16.22
CA ALA A 307 0.87 -14.61 -16.20
C ALA A 307 1.40 -14.79 -14.78
N GLY A 308 1.38 -13.75 -13.94
CA GLY A 308 1.79 -13.85 -12.54
C GLY A 308 0.93 -14.80 -11.69
N LYS A 309 -0.40 -14.86 -11.89
CA LYS A 309 -1.26 -15.83 -11.18
C LYS A 309 -0.90 -17.27 -11.55
N CYS A 310 -0.74 -17.54 -12.85
CA CYS A 310 -0.29 -18.83 -13.34
C CYS A 310 1.11 -19.18 -12.82
N ALA A 311 2.03 -18.20 -12.77
CA ALA A 311 3.37 -18.40 -12.25
C ALA A 311 3.32 -18.85 -10.78
N LEU A 312 2.53 -18.18 -9.95
CA LEU A 312 2.37 -18.51 -8.54
C LEU A 312 1.78 -19.91 -8.34
N THR A 313 0.72 -20.26 -9.07
CA THR A 313 0.11 -21.60 -8.98
C THR A 313 1.09 -22.68 -9.39
N THR A 314 1.87 -22.45 -10.46
CA THR A 314 2.89 -23.39 -10.92
C THR A 314 4.04 -23.51 -9.92
N THR A 315 4.46 -22.43 -9.26
CA THR A 315 5.46 -22.49 -8.18
C THR A 315 4.96 -23.32 -7.00
N ILE A 316 3.72 -23.12 -6.56
CA ILE A 316 3.14 -23.89 -5.44
C ILE A 316 3.06 -25.38 -5.79
N ALA A 317 2.57 -25.72 -7.00
CA ALA A 317 2.53 -27.09 -7.47
C ALA A 317 3.92 -27.72 -7.57
N SER A 318 4.90 -26.96 -8.09
CA SER A 318 6.30 -27.39 -8.18
C SER A 318 6.90 -27.67 -6.80
N VAL A 319 6.69 -26.79 -5.82
CA VAL A 319 7.13 -27.00 -4.42
C VAL A 319 6.51 -28.28 -3.85
N LEU A 320 5.21 -28.47 -4.01
CA LEU A 320 4.51 -29.65 -3.49
C LEU A 320 5.04 -30.94 -4.12
N CYS A 321 5.14 -30.99 -5.45
CA CYS A 321 5.66 -32.16 -6.16
C CYS A 321 7.10 -32.47 -5.76
N SER A 322 7.98 -31.47 -5.75
CA SER A 322 9.40 -31.67 -5.39
C SER A 322 9.58 -32.03 -3.91
N PHE A 323 8.79 -31.45 -3.01
CA PHE A 323 8.85 -31.80 -1.58
C PHE A 323 8.35 -33.23 -1.32
N ILE A 324 7.21 -33.62 -1.93
CA ILE A 324 6.70 -34.99 -1.81
C ILE A 324 7.72 -35.97 -2.39
N ALA A 325 8.28 -35.69 -3.56
CA ALA A 325 9.35 -36.50 -4.13
C ALA A 325 10.55 -36.59 -3.17
N PHE A 326 10.98 -35.47 -2.58
CA PHE A 326 12.12 -35.43 -1.66
C PHE A 326 11.94 -36.34 -0.45
N VAL A 327 10.76 -36.33 0.20
CA VAL A 327 10.55 -37.05 1.47
C VAL A 327 10.07 -38.49 1.30
N THR A 328 9.56 -38.86 0.13
CA THR A 328 8.99 -40.19 -0.11
C THR A 328 10.01 -41.19 -0.63
N ASN A 329 9.73 -42.47 -0.39
CA ASN A 329 10.61 -43.58 -0.73
C ASN A 329 10.19 -44.36 -1.97
N TYR A 330 9.43 -43.76 -2.88
CA TYR A 330 8.96 -44.40 -4.12
C TYR A 330 9.66 -43.82 -5.35
N TRP A 331 10.96 -43.58 -5.26
CA TRP A 331 11.77 -43.23 -6.44
C TRP A 331 12.07 -44.46 -7.29
N VAL A 332 12.43 -45.56 -6.62
CA VAL A 332 12.54 -46.89 -7.21
C VAL A 332 11.65 -47.85 -6.42
N VAL A 333 10.94 -48.72 -7.13
CA VAL A 333 10.11 -49.77 -6.53
C VAL A 333 10.43 -51.11 -7.18
N ALA A 334 10.53 -52.17 -6.39
CA ALA A 334 10.70 -53.52 -6.89
C ALA A 334 9.37 -54.10 -7.44
N ASP A 335 9.42 -54.92 -8.51
CA ASP A 335 8.24 -55.65 -8.96
C ASP A 335 7.82 -56.70 -7.91
N ARG A 336 6.60 -56.53 -7.37
CA ARG A 336 6.04 -57.38 -6.32
C ARG A 336 5.76 -58.82 -6.76
N ARG A 337 5.75 -59.10 -8.07
CA ARG A 337 5.48 -60.44 -8.63
C ARG A 337 6.65 -61.42 -8.45
N PHE A 338 7.85 -60.93 -8.10
CA PHE A 338 8.99 -61.79 -7.81
C PHE A 338 9.10 -62.07 -6.30
N TYR A 339 8.78 -63.30 -5.90
CA TYR A 339 8.77 -63.76 -4.49
C TYR A 339 10.15 -63.73 -3.79
N GLY A 340 11.25 -63.50 -4.52
CA GLY A 340 12.61 -63.41 -3.97
C GLY A 340 13.18 -61.99 -3.83
N ALA A 341 12.39 -60.93 -4.03
CA ALA A 341 12.88 -59.56 -3.93
C ALA A 341 13.23 -59.19 -2.47
N ARG A 342 14.52 -58.99 -2.19
CA ARG A 342 15.06 -58.60 -0.87
C ARG A 342 14.81 -57.13 -0.54
N PHE A 343 14.49 -56.35 -1.56
CA PHE A 343 14.21 -54.92 -1.54
C PHE A 343 12.77 -54.63 -1.92
N ASP A 344 12.21 -53.58 -1.31
CA ASP A 344 10.85 -53.14 -1.60
C ASP A 344 10.83 -51.80 -2.34
N LYS A 345 11.47 -50.76 -1.78
CA LYS A 345 11.44 -49.40 -2.33
C LYS A 345 12.58 -48.51 -1.82
N HIS A 346 13.02 -47.57 -2.65
CA HIS A 346 14.11 -46.64 -2.36
C HIS A 346 13.68 -45.21 -2.69
N GLY A 347 13.96 -44.29 -1.79
CA GLY A 347 13.85 -42.84 -1.98
C GLY A 347 15.20 -42.16 -2.00
N LEU A 348 15.18 -40.84 -1.88
CA LEU A 348 16.40 -40.06 -1.72
C LEU A 348 17.04 -40.24 -0.34
N TRP A 349 16.26 -40.44 0.71
CA TRP A 349 16.75 -40.44 2.10
C TRP A 349 16.36 -41.65 2.93
N SER A 350 15.47 -42.48 2.38
CA SER A 350 15.01 -43.69 3.05
C SER A 350 14.82 -44.82 2.07
N HIS A 351 14.97 -46.02 2.57
CA HIS A 351 14.83 -47.27 1.83
C HIS A 351 14.05 -48.26 2.68
N CYS A 352 13.48 -49.27 2.04
CA CYS A 352 12.79 -50.35 2.71
C CYS A 352 13.24 -51.70 2.17
N PHE A 353 13.66 -52.55 3.09
CA PHE A 353 14.02 -53.93 2.80
C PHE A 353 12.94 -54.88 3.28
N ARG A 354 12.78 -55.99 2.55
CA ARG A 354 11.97 -57.12 2.99
C ARG A 354 12.80 -58.10 3.82
N SER A 355 14.00 -58.41 3.33
CA SER A 355 14.94 -59.36 3.96
C SER A 355 16.29 -59.30 3.25
N LEU A 356 17.06 -58.23 3.44
CA LEU A 356 18.42 -58.12 2.88
C LEU A 356 19.42 -58.76 3.86
N PRO A 357 20.15 -59.83 3.50
CA PRO A 357 21.16 -60.38 4.39
C PRO A 357 22.34 -59.44 4.54
N ASP A 358 22.97 -59.46 5.71
CA ASP A 358 24.21 -58.73 5.96
C ASP A 358 25.35 -59.30 5.10
N PRO A 359 26.00 -58.50 4.23
CA PRO A 359 27.09 -58.97 3.39
C PRO A 359 28.32 -59.46 4.16
N LEU A 360 28.48 -59.06 5.43
CA LEU A 360 29.60 -59.50 6.27
C LEU A 360 29.25 -60.71 7.15
N ASP A 361 27.97 -61.09 7.25
CA ASP A 361 27.55 -62.29 7.95
C ASP A 361 27.64 -63.53 7.03
N LEU A 362 28.78 -64.22 7.12
CA LEU A 362 29.06 -65.46 6.39
C LEU A 362 28.10 -66.60 6.73
N ARG A 363 27.33 -66.52 7.83
CA ARG A 363 26.34 -67.52 8.23
C ARG A 363 24.92 -67.16 7.80
N VAL A 364 24.68 -65.94 7.32
CA VAL A 364 23.38 -65.46 6.83
C VAL A 364 22.29 -65.57 7.91
N GLU A 365 22.63 -65.24 9.15
CA GLU A 365 21.74 -65.23 10.32
C GLU A 365 21.11 -63.83 10.53
N THR A 366 21.78 -62.76 10.11
CA THR A 366 21.31 -61.37 10.24
C THR A 366 20.70 -60.82 8.95
N PHE A 367 19.57 -60.10 9.09
CA PHE A 367 18.83 -59.52 7.98
C PHE A 367 18.35 -58.10 8.29
N PHE A 368 18.46 -57.21 7.31
CA PHE A 368 17.85 -55.88 7.33
C PHE A 368 16.40 -55.96 6.82
N VAL A 369 15.46 -55.50 7.64
CA VAL A 369 14.01 -55.51 7.37
C VAL A 369 13.39 -54.17 7.77
N GLY A 370 12.39 -53.73 7.00
CA GLY A 370 11.63 -52.53 7.28
C GLY A 370 12.22 -51.27 6.64
N CYS A 371 11.57 -50.14 6.92
CA CYS A 371 11.94 -48.84 6.37
C CYS A 371 12.87 -48.06 7.32
N ARG A 372 14.01 -47.61 6.82
CA ARG A 372 14.99 -46.85 7.60
C ARG A 372 15.50 -45.65 6.82
N TRP A 373 16.08 -44.67 7.52
CA TRP A 373 16.85 -43.62 6.88
C TRP A 373 18.18 -44.18 6.38
N ILE A 374 18.64 -43.66 5.25
CA ILE A 374 19.89 -44.07 4.60
C ILE A 374 21.11 -43.78 5.49
N TYR A 375 21.08 -42.67 6.23
CA TYR A 375 22.14 -42.25 7.16
C TYR A 375 21.71 -42.44 8.60
N ASP A 376 21.37 -43.67 8.98
CA ASP A 376 21.02 -43.99 10.36
C ASP A 376 22.25 -44.41 11.18
N PRO A 377 22.71 -43.58 12.15
CA PRO A 377 23.87 -43.91 12.97
C PRO A 377 23.57 -44.94 14.06
N PHE A 378 22.31 -45.33 14.28
CA PHE A 378 21.89 -46.17 15.40
C PHE A 378 21.70 -47.64 15.04
N THR A 379 21.91 -48.03 13.78
CA THR A 379 21.82 -49.43 13.36
C THR A 379 23.21 -49.98 13.07
N THR A 380 23.65 -50.95 13.86
CA THR A 380 24.92 -51.67 13.67
C THR A 380 24.95 -52.33 12.28
N GLY A 381 26.09 -52.24 11.56
CA GLY A 381 26.26 -52.80 10.20
C GLY A 381 25.83 -51.89 9.04
N TYR A 382 25.17 -50.74 9.30
CA TYR A 382 24.71 -49.85 8.23
C TYR A 382 25.83 -49.11 7.48
N ASP A 383 26.92 -48.77 8.18
CA ASP A 383 28.08 -48.13 7.55
C ASP A 383 28.72 -49.03 6.49
N GLU A 384 28.59 -50.34 6.64
CA GLU A 384 29.18 -51.35 5.76
C GLU A 384 28.39 -51.49 4.46
N ILE A 385 27.05 -51.41 4.50
CA ILE A 385 26.18 -51.47 3.32
C ILE A 385 25.92 -50.10 2.67
N ARG A 386 26.43 -49.01 3.24
CA ARG A 386 26.19 -47.63 2.80
C ARG A 386 26.55 -47.38 1.34
N HIS A 387 27.63 -47.99 0.85
CA HIS A 387 28.08 -47.85 -0.54
C HIS A 387 27.14 -48.51 -1.56
N ILE A 388 26.36 -49.51 -1.12
CA ILE A 388 25.31 -50.16 -1.92
C ILE A 388 24.03 -49.31 -1.93
N LEU A 389 23.70 -48.70 -0.79
CA LEU A 389 22.54 -47.83 -0.62
C LEU A 389 22.70 -46.47 -1.33
N VAL A 390 23.91 -45.91 -1.32
CA VAL A 390 24.21 -44.60 -1.93
C VAL A 390 25.44 -44.71 -2.84
N PRO A 391 25.28 -45.31 -4.03
CA PRO A 391 26.34 -45.26 -5.03
C PRO A 391 26.61 -43.81 -5.47
N PRO A 392 27.78 -43.52 -6.08
CA PRO A 392 28.19 -42.16 -6.42
C PRO A 392 27.16 -41.36 -7.23
N PHE A 393 26.44 -42.02 -8.16
CA PHE A 393 25.40 -41.34 -8.93
C PHE A 393 24.21 -40.95 -8.05
N LEU A 394 23.83 -41.76 -7.06
CA LEU A 394 22.72 -41.44 -6.16
C LEU A 394 23.10 -40.30 -5.20
N ALA A 395 24.35 -40.27 -4.74
CA ALA A 395 24.89 -39.13 -3.99
C ALA A 395 24.84 -37.83 -4.81
N ALA A 396 25.13 -37.89 -6.11
CA ALA A 396 24.97 -36.76 -7.01
C ALA A 396 23.49 -36.34 -7.14
N VAL A 397 22.57 -37.29 -7.31
CA VAL A 397 21.13 -37.02 -7.37
C VAL A 397 20.64 -36.37 -6.08
N GLN A 398 21.03 -36.88 -4.90
CA GLN A 398 20.71 -36.29 -3.60
C GLN A 398 21.20 -34.83 -3.53
N THR A 399 22.43 -34.58 -3.93
CA THR A 399 23.03 -33.24 -3.88
C THR A 399 22.28 -32.25 -4.78
N PHE A 400 22.11 -32.59 -6.06
CA PHE A 400 21.47 -31.71 -7.03
C PHE A 400 19.97 -31.53 -6.73
N PHE A 401 19.27 -32.58 -6.28
CA PHE A 401 17.86 -32.47 -5.94
C PHE A 401 17.63 -31.69 -4.62
N THR A 402 18.57 -31.73 -3.68
CA THR A 402 18.55 -30.87 -2.48
C THR A 402 18.74 -29.40 -2.85
N LEU A 403 19.70 -29.10 -3.74
CA LEU A 403 19.89 -27.74 -4.26
C LEU A 403 18.65 -27.25 -5.02
N HIS A 404 18.04 -28.12 -5.84
CA HIS A 404 16.77 -27.84 -6.51
C HIS A 404 15.69 -27.40 -5.52
N LEU A 405 15.45 -28.19 -4.46
CA LEU A 405 14.44 -27.89 -3.45
C LEU A 405 14.77 -26.61 -2.66
N PHE A 406 16.03 -26.40 -2.30
CA PHE A 406 16.48 -25.19 -1.61
C PHE A 406 16.15 -23.91 -2.40
N PHE A 407 16.60 -23.83 -3.67
CA PHE A 407 16.34 -22.66 -4.51
C PHE A 407 14.86 -22.50 -4.87
N LEU A 408 14.11 -23.60 -4.91
CA LEU A 408 12.66 -23.56 -5.12
C LEU A 408 11.93 -22.98 -3.91
N LEU A 409 12.33 -23.36 -2.69
CA LEU A 409 11.79 -22.80 -1.44
C LEU A 409 12.15 -21.32 -1.28
N VAL A 410 13.39 -20.91 -1.61
CA VAL A 410 13.78 -19.50 -1.64
C VAL A 410 12.88 -18.71 -2.59
N ALA A 411 12.60 -19.21 -3.79
CA ALA A 411 11.69 -18.57 -4.73
C ALA A 411 10.25 -18.48 -4.20
N ALA A 412 9.76 -19.51 -3.51
CA ALA A 412 8.43 -19.50 -2.89
C ALA A 412 8.32 -18.48 -1.75
N ILE A 413 9.36 -18.36 -0.91
CA ILE A 413 9.44 -17.36 0.15
C ILE A 413 9.45 -15.96 -0.46
N ILE A 414 10.27 -15.71 -1.48
CA ILE A 414 10.28 -14.41 -2.17
C ILE A 414 8.91 -14.11 -2.80
N SER A 415 8.24 -15.11 -3.39
CA SER A 415 6.87 -14.97 -3.92
C SER A 415 5.90 -14.55 -2.81
N ALA A 416 5.96 -15.20 -1.64
CA ALA A 416 5.13 -14.85 -0.49
C ALA A 416 5.45 -13.44 0.04
N MET A 417 6.73 -13.05 0.10
CA MET A 417 7.15 -11.71 0.52
C MET A 417 6.66 -10.63 -0.45
N ILE A 418 6.78 -10.87 -1.76
CA ILE A 418 6.28 -9.98 -2.82
C ILE A 418 4.77 -9.75 -2.67
N ILE A 419 4.04 -10.83 -2.37
CA ILE A 419 2.60 -10.78 -2.13
C ILE A 419 2.31 -10.02 -0.84
N LEU A 420 2.95 -10.38 0.28
CA LEU A 420 2.57 -9.92 1.62
C LEU A 420 3.05 -8.51 1.98
N CYS A 421 4.31 -8.16 1.67
CA CYS A 421 5.01 -7.08 2.39
C CYS A 421 5.85 -6.12 1.51
N VAL A 422 6.07 -6.40 0.21
CA VAL A 422 7.02 -5.59 -0.58
C VAL A 422 6.34 -4.38 -1.25
N HIS A 423 6.79 -3.19 -0.85
CA HIS A 423 6.40 -1.90 -1.44
C HIS A 423 6.80 -1.79 -2.93
N GLN A 424 5.95 -1.14 -3.75
CA GLN A 424 5.99 -1.15 -5.22
C GLN A 424 7.36 -0.76 -5.83
N HIS A 425 8.13 0.09 -5.14
CA HIS A 425 9.44 0.57 -5.60
C HIS A 425 10.57 -0.49 -5.52
N LYS A 426 10.48 -1.50 -4.64
CA LYS A 426 11.50 -2.58 -4.54
C LYS A 426 11.12 -3.85 -5.30
N GLN A 427 9.87 -3.98 -5.72
CA GLN A 427 9.32 -5.11 -6.49
C GLN A 427 10.22 -5.61 -7.64
N PRO A 428 10.76 -4.76 -8.55
CA PRO A 428 11.52 -5.26 -9.70
C PRO A 428 12.86 -5.92 -9.33
N LYS A 429 13.44 -5.59 -8.17
CA LYS A 429 14.68 -6.24 -7.70
C LYS A 429 14.39 -7.66 -7.19
N TYR A 430 13.33 -7.81 -6.39
CA TYR A 430 12.93 -9.11 -5.84
C TYR A 430 12.44 -10.08 -6.92
N ILE A 431 11.69 -9.59 -7.92
CA ILE A 431 11.25 -10.41 -9.05
C ILE A 431 12.44 -10.98 -9.83
N LYS A 432 13.50 -10.18 -10.06
CA LYS A 432 14.73 -10.66 -10.71
C LYS A 432 15.41 -11.77 -9.91
N VAL A 433 15.59 -11.56 -8.59
CA VAL A 433 16.22 -12.57 -7.71
C VAL A 433 15.40 -13.86 -7.68
N MET A 434 14.08 -13.76 -7.62
CA MET A 434 13.17 -14.90 -7.69
C MET A 434 13.30 -15.69 -9.00
N ILE A 435 13.36 -15.01 -10.14
CA ILE A 435 13.55 -15.66 -11.45
C ILE A 435 14.89 -16.40 -11.50
N ILE A 436 15.97 -15.75 -11.05
CA ILE A 436 17.31 -16.38 -10.99
C ILE A 436 17.26 -17.64 -10.11
N SER A 437 16.62 -17.58 -8.94
CA SER A 437 16.46 -18.74 -8.05
C SER A 437 15.71 -19.89 -8.73
N LEU A 438 14.63 -19.59 -9.47
CA LEU A 438 13.86 -20.62 -10.19
C LEU A 438 14.66 -21.25 -11.34
N VAL A 439 15.48 -20.47 -12.05
CA VAL A 439 16.35 -20.99 -13.12
C VAL A 439 17.42 -21.93 -12.56
N ILE A 440 18.09 -21.54 -11.47
CA ILE A 440 19.08 -22.39 -10.79
C ILE A 440 18.40 -23.67 -10.29
N SER A 441 17.23 -23.54 -9.67
CA SER A 441 16.44 -24.69 -9.22
C SER A 441 16.12 -25.64 -10.38
N ALA A 442 15.60 -25.13 -11.51
CA ALA A 442 15.27 -25.94 -12.68
C ALA A 442 16.50 -26.68 -13.24
N PHE A 443 17.65 -26.01 -13.32
CA PHE A 443 18.89 -26.61 -13.79
C PHE A 443 19.38 -27.75 -12.88
N CYS A 444 19.40 -27.53 -11.56
CA CYS A 444 19.77 -28.57 -10.60
C CYS A 444 18.80 -29.75 -10.63
N GLY A 445 17.49 -29.48 -10.70
CA GLY A 445 16.46 -30.52 -10.78
C GLY A 445 16.57 -31.35 -12.06
N PHE A 446 16.92 -30.70 -13.18
CA PHE A 446 17.10 -31.35 -14.47
C PHE A 446 18.28 -32.32 -14.45
N ILE A 447 19.42 -31.91 -13.90
CA ILE A 447 20.59 -32.78 -13.72
C ILE A 447 20.21 -33.99 -12.84
N ALA A 448 19.57 -33.76 -11.69
CA ALA A 448 19.17 -34.83 -10.79
C ALA A 448 18.22 -35.84 -11.48
N CYS A 449 17.20 -35.34 -12.18
CA CYS A 449 16.22 -36.19 -12.86
C CYS A 449 16.82 -36.98 -14.03
N ILE A 450 17.74 -36.39 -14.80
CA ILE A 450 18.40 -37.09 -15.91
C ILE A 450 19.35 -38.17 -15.39
N VAL A 451 20.22 -37.82 -14.44
CA VAL A 451 21.16 -38.79 -13.88
C VAL A 451 20.41 -39.98 -13.29
N PHE A 452 19.34 -39.71 -12.54
CA PHE A 452 18.49 -40.76 -12.00
C PHE A 452 17.69 -41.50 -13.08
N GLY A 453 17.16 -40.82 -14.09
CA GLY A 453 16.41 -41.48 -15.17
C GLY A 453 17.27 -42.44 -16.00
N ILE A 454 18.57 -42.16 -16.15
CA ILE A 454 19.52 -43.02 -16.87
C ILE A 454 20.01 -44.17 -15.99
N LYS A 455 20.24 -43.94 -14.69
CA LYS A 455 20.92 -44.89 -13.80
C LYS A 455 20.02 -45.59 -12.78
N GLY A 456 18.84 -45.06 -12.50
CA GLY A 456 17.93 -45.56 -11.46
C GLY A 456 17.19 -46.86 -11.84
N ASP A 457 17.14 -47.18 -13.13
CA ASP A 457 16.60 -48.44 -13.67
C ASP A 457 17.70 -49.40 -14.17
N ASP A 458 18.97 -49.10 -13.86
CA ASP A 458 20.10 -49.95 -14.22
C ASP A 458 20.02 -51.27 -13.43
N GLN A 459 20.16 -52.41 -14.11
CA GLN A 459 20.13 -53.74 -13.48
C GLN A 459 21.26 -53.94 -12.46
N ASN A 460 22.31 -53.12 -12.55
CA ASN A 460 23.44 -53.11 -11.62
C ASN A 460 23.28 -52.12 -10.46
N PHE A 461 22.12 -51.44 -10.34
CA PHE A 461 21.87 -50.51 -9.23
C PHE A 461 21.68 -51.30 -7.93
N GLY A 462 22.82 -51.64 -7.30
CA GLY A 462 23.03 -52.28 -6.01
C GLY A 462 22.88 -53.81 -5.98
N VAL A 463 22.84 -54.45 -4.80
CA VAL A 463 22.97 -55.92 -4.68
C VAL A 463 21.63 -56.65 -4.80
N ASN A 464 21.47 -57.44 -5.87
CA ASN A 464 20.31 -58.32 -6.12
C ASN A 464 18.95 -57.61 -6.17
N PHE A 465 18.94 -56.36 -6.65
CA PHE A 465 17.71 -55.64 -6.93
C PHE A 465 17.10 -56.16 -8.25
N ASN A 466 16.29 -57.24 -8.16
CA ASN A 466 15.48 -57.76 -9.29
C ASN A 466 14.71 -56.63 -9.99
N ARG A 467 14.35 -56.79 -11.27
CA ARG A 467 13.62 -55.80 -12.12
C ARG A 467 12.89 -54.72 -11.31
N ASN A 468 13.59 -53.61 -11.15
CA ASN A 468 13.04 -52.41 -10.56
C ASN A 468 12.26 -51.63 -11.61
N TYR A 469 11.48 -50.65 -11.17
CA TYR A 469 10.96 -49.62 -12.05
C TYR A 469 10.92 -48.29 -11.32
N LEU A 470 10.93 -47.22 -12.11
CA LEU A 470 10.81 -45.86 -11.62
C LEU A 470 9.43 -45.67 -10.97
N GLY A 471 9.43 -45.31 -9.70
CA GLY A 471 8.20 -45.12 -8.93
C GLY A 471 7.57 -43.75 -9.14
N TRP A 472 6.38 -43.57 -8.60
CA TRP A 472 5.59 -42.34 -8.78
C TRP A 472 6.26 -41.09 -8.18
N SER A 473 7.09 -41.23 -7.14
CA SER A 473 7.83 -40.09 -6.58
C SER A 473 8.83 -39.51 -7.57
N PHE A 474 9.42 -40.35 -8.42
CA PHE A 474 10.31 -39.87 -9.48
C PHE A 474 9.53 -39.06 -10.53
N VAL A 475 8.31 -39.49 -10.88
CA VAL A 475 7.43 -38.71 -11.77
C VAL A 475 7.12 -37.34 -11.16
N LEU A 476 6.83 -37.28 -9.86
CA LEU A 476 6.63 -36.00 -9.17
C LEU A 476 7.90 -35.13 -9.16
N ALA A 477 9.09 -35.73 -9.04
CA ALA A 477 10.36 -35.01 -9.14
C ALA A 477 10.53 -34.34 -10.51
N VAL A 478 10.19 -35.06 -11.58
CA VAL A 478 10.22 -34.55 -12.96
C VAL A 478 9.20 -33.43 -13.15
N LEU A 479 7.96 -33.62 -12.70
CA LEU A 479 6.90 -32.60 -12.77
C LEU A 479 7.25 -31.35 -11.97
N GLY A 480 7.83 -31.52 -10.78
CA GLY A 480 8.33 -30.43 -9.95
C GLY A 480 9.43 -29.63 -10.64
N THR A 481 10.37 -30.31 -11.27
CA THR A 481 11.47 -29.71 -12.04
C THR A 481 10.99 -28.95 -13.28
N ILE A 482 10.09 -29.53 -14.07
CA ILE A 482 9.51 -28.86 -15.24
C ILE A 482 8.69 -27.64 -14.79
N GLY A 483 7.92 -27.80 -13.71
CA GLY A 483 7.13 -26.72 -13.12
C GLY A 483 7.96 -25.52 -12.71
N SER A 484 9.14 -25.72 -12.11
CA SER A 484 10.01 -24.60 -11.71
C SER A 484 10.55 -23.82 -12.93
N GLY A 485 10.87 -24.51 -14.02
CA GLY A 485 11.26 -23.90 -15.29
C GLY A 485 10.13 -23.09 -15.94
N ILE A 486 8.91 -23.64 -15.98
CA ILE A 486 7.72 -22.93 -16.48
C ILE A 486 7.43 -21.69 -15.63
N ALA A 487 7.51 -21.80 -14.30
CA ALA A 487 7.31 -20.68 -13.40
C ALA A 487 8.34 -19.55 -13.65
N ALA A 488 9.61 -19.89 -13.89
CA ALA A 488 10.64 -18.91 -14.24
C ALA A 488 10.27 -18.11 -15.51
N GLY A 489 9.80 -18.81 -16.55
CA GLY A 489 9.33 -18.19 -17.80
C GLY A 489 8.14 -17.25 -17.59
N LEU A 490 7.12 -17.70 -16.85
CA LEU A 490 5.92 -16.91 -16.57
C LEU A 490 6.24 -15.66 -15.74
N TYR A 491 7.11 -15.76 -14.73
CA TYR A 491 7.58 -14.59 -13.98
C TYR A 491 8.44 -13.65 -14.84
N GLY A 492 9.19 -14.17 -15.82
CA GLY A 492 9.90 -13.37 -16.81
C GLY A 492 8.97 -12.53 -17.69
N VAL A 493 7.81 -13.09 -18.07
CA VAL A 493 6.75 -12.36 -18.78
C VAL A 493 6.17 -11.26 -17.89
N GLU A 494 5.83 -11.58 -16.65
CA GLU A 494 5.32 -10.60 -15.67
C GLU A 494 6.32 -9.45 -15.47
N TRP A 495 7.62 -9.77 -15.34
CA TRP A 495 8.69 -8.79 -15.20
C TRP A 495 8.78 -7.84 -16.39
N LYS A 496 8.67 -8.35 -17.62
CA LYS A 496 8.64 -7.52 -18.85
C LYS A 496 7.41 -6.62 -18.90
N ILE A 497 6.24 -7.10 -18.50
CA ILE A 497 4.99 -6.31 -18.46
C ILE A 497 5.11 -5.15 -17.47
N ILE A 498 5.67 -5.41 -16.29
CA ILE A 498 5.92 -4.37 -15.26
C ILE A 498 6.95 -3.35 -15.77
N GLY A 499 8.01 -3.82 -16.45
CA GLY A 499 9.04 -2.96 -17.03
C GLY A 499 8.53 -1.98 -18.09
N ARG A 500 7.63 -2.43 -18.98
CA ARG A 500 7.03 -1.57 -20.03
C ARG A 500 6.13 -0.45 -19.50
N LYS A 501 5.57 -0.62 -18.29
CA LYS A 501 4.70 0.38 -17.64
C LYS A 501 5.46 1.43 -16.82
N THR A 502 6.78 1.29 -16.70
CA THR A 502 7.62 2.27 -15.97
C THR A 502 8.24 3.22 -17.00
N PRO A 503 7.76 4.47 -17.16
CA PRO A 503 8.40 5.40 -18.08
C PRO A 503 9.85 5.63 -17.67
N ALA A 504 10.76 5.52 -18.65
CA ALA A 504 12.17 5.76 -18.45
C ALA A 504 12.39 7.18 -17.90
N ARG A 505 12.92 7.29 -16.68
CA ARG A 505 13.50 8.56 -16.22
C ARG A 505 14.66 8.89 -17.17
N PRO A 506 14.71 10.07 -17.81
CA PRO A 506 15.92 10.48 -18.49
C PRO A 506 17.05 10.55 -17.44
N HIS A 507 18.15 9.86 -17.72
CA HIS A 507 19.39 10.00 -16.98
C HIS A 507 19.85 11.45 -17.09
N GLN A 508 19.66 12.25 -16.05
CA GLN A 508 20.51 13.42 -15.83
C GLN A 508 21.90 12.91 -15.45
N GLN A 509 22.77 12.84 -16.46
CA GLN A 509 24.20 12.94 -16.27
C GLN A 509 24.49 14.36 -15.78
N THR A 510 24.81 14.53 -14.50
CA THR A 510 25.62 15.66 -14.05
C THR A 510 27.08 15.24 -14.16
N LYS A 511 27.67 15.53 -15.31
CA LYS A 511 29.09 15.83 -15.45
C LYS A 511 29.21 17.35 -15.55
N VAL A 512 30.26 17.86 -14.90
CA VAL A 512 30.70 19.25 -14.70
C VAL A 512 30.03 19.95 -13.54
#